data_AF-A0A933DU42-F1
#
_entry.id   AF-A0A933DU42-F1
#
_cell.length_a   1.000
_cell.length_b   1.000
_cell.length_c   1.000
_cell.angle_alpha   90.00
_cell.angle_beta   90.00
_cell.angle_gamma   90.00
#
_symmetry.space_group_name_H-M   'P 1'
#
loop_
_entity.id
_entity.type
_entity.pdbx_description
1 polymer ?
#
loop_
_entity_poly.entity_id
_entity_poly.type
_entity_poly.pdbx_seq_one_letter_code
_entity_poly.pdbx_strand_id
1 'polypeptide(L)'
;MQASETLEQIIPGQVFKVEVLTWAKRIGVAPKEIRVRPMKSKWASCSSNGRLTFNSEILQQPANFRREAIVHELLHLKVPNHGKLFKNLMRSYLCATVPLPDGKYRDL
;
A
#
# COMPACT_ATOMS: atom_id res chain seq x y z
N MET A 1 12.70 -29.05 -9.66
CA MET A 1 11.95 -27.87 -10.14
C MET A 1 10.70 -27.77 -9.27
N GLN A 2 10.82 -27.16 -8.09
CA GLN A 2 9.67 -26.95 -7.20
C GLN A 2 9.10 -25.57 -7.51
N ALA A 3 7.88 -25.55 -8.03
CA ALA A 3 7.09 -24.33 -8.12
C ALA A 3 6.81 -23.87 -6.68
N SER A 4 7.49 -22.83 -6.24
CA SER A 4 7.11 -22.10 -5.03
C SER A 4 5.86 -21.28 -5.35
N GLU A 5 4.70 -21.95 -5.40
CA GLU A 5 3.40 -21.30 -5.42
C GLU A 5 3.27 -20.51 -4.12
N THR A 6 3.48 -19.20 -4.22
CA THR A 6 3.32 -18.30 -3.09
C THR A 6 1.83 -18.07 -2.95
N LEU A 7 1.21 -18.66 -1.92
CA LEU A 7 -0.16 -18.46 -1.43
C LEU A 7 -0.86 -17.21 -2.00
N GLU A 8 -1.51 -17.34 -3.15
CA GLU A 8 -2.48 -16.37 -3.66
C GLU A 8 -3.77 -16.49 -2.84
N GLN A 9 -3.68 -16.24 -1.54
CA GLN A 9 -4.84 -16.21 -0.67
C GLN A 9 -5.48 -14.84 -0.81
N ILE A 10 -6.65 -14.84 -1.46
CA ILE A 10 -7.58 -13.72 -1.42
C ILE A 10 -7.78 -13.33 0.04
N ILE A 11 -7.42 -12.10 0.40
CA ILE A 11 -7.63 -11.62 1.76
C ILE A 11 -9.04 -11.05 1.92
N PRO A 12 -9.72 -11.27 3.06
CA PRO A 12 -10.98 -10.61 3.34
C PRO A 12 -10.84 -9.08 3.28
N GLY A 13 -11.84 -8.38 2.74
CA GLY A 13 -11.81 -6.92 2.63
C GLY A 13 -11.59 -6.20 3.97
N GLN A 14 -12.01 -6.81 5.08
CA GLN A 14 -11.74 -6.28 6.42
C GLN A 14 -10.26 -6.35 6.80
N VAL A 15 -9.57 -7.45 6.45
CA VAL A 15 -8.13 -7.60 6.66
C VAL A 15 -7.39 -6.54 5.86
N PHE A 16 -7.77 -6.34 4.59
CA PHE A 16 -7.18 -5.29 3.76
C PHE A 16 -7.39 -3.88 4.35
N LYS A 17 -8.59 -3.58 4.88
CA LYS A 17 -8.83 -2.29 5.57
C LYS A 17 -7.94 -2.12 6.80
N VAL A 18 -7.69 -3.19 7.56
CA VAL A 18 -6.73 -3.16 8.68
C VAL A 18 -5.30 -2.93 8.19
N GLU A 19 -4.88 -3.54 7.08
CA GLU A 19 -3.59 -3.25 6.44
C GLU A 19 -3.46 -1.76 6.10
N VAL A 20 -4.49 -1.17 5.46
CA VAL A 20 -4.54 0.26 5.12
C VAL A 20 -4.40 1.13 6.38
N LEU A 21 -5.16 0.84 7.43
CA LEU A 21 -5.12 1.62 8.68
C LEU A 21 -3.78 1.49 9.40
N THR A 22 -3.15 0.31 9.34
CA THR A 22 -1.80 0.08 9.89
C THR A 22 -0.77 0.97 9.20
N TRP A 23 -0.81 1.03 7.86
CA TRP A 23 0.03 1.94 7.10
C TRP A 23 -0.32 3.41 7.33
N ALA A 24 -1.60 3.75 7.46
CA ALA A 24 -2.03 5.11 7.77
C ALA A 24 -1.42 5.61 9.08
N LYS A 25 -1.45 4.75 10.12
CA LYS A 25 -0.79 5.02 11.41
C LYS A 25 0.72 5.20 11.25
N ARG A 26 1.39 4.32 10.50
CA ARG A 26 2.85 4.39 10.26
C ARG A 26 3.25 5.67 9.52
N ILE A 27 2.45 6.10 8.54
CA ILE A 27 2.69 7.32 7.76
C ILE A 27 2.27 8.56 8.55
N GLY A 28 1.39 8.42 9.56
CA GLY A 28 0.83 9.53 10.32
C GLY A 28 -0.22 10.32 9.54
N VAL A 29 -1.19 9.61 8.94
CA VAL A 29 -2.36 10.17 8.25
C VAL A 29 -3.64 9.48 8.72
N ALA A 30 -4.78 10.13 8.53
CA ALA A 30 -6.10 9.57 8.82
C ALA A 30 -7.01 9.69 7.59
N PRO A 31 -7.19 8.61 6.79
CA PRO A 31 -8.19 8.62 5.71
C PRO A 31 -9.59 8.75 6.30
N LYS A 32 -10.48 9.50 5.64
CA LYS A 32 -11.87 9.67 6.10
C LYS A 32 -12.73 8.45 5.84
N GLU A 33 -12.44 7.72 4.76
CA GLU A 33 -13.20 6.54 4.36
C GLU A 33 -12.31 5.61 3.53
N ILE A 34 -12.48 4.30 3.68
CA ILE A 34 -11.80 3.27 2.89
C ILE A 34 -12.86 2.39 2.22
N ARG A 35 -12.89 2.41 0.88
CA ARG A 35 -13.78 1.58 0.05
C ARG A 35 -12.99 0.54 -0.72
N VAL A 36 -13.59 -0.64 -0.85
CA VAL A 36 -13.14 -1.70 -1.75
C VAL A 36 -14.32 -2.03 -2.65
N ARG A 37 -14.17 -1.83 -3.96
CA ARG A 37 -15.25 -2.04 -4.95
C ARG A 37 -14.67 -2.27 -6.34
N PRO A 38 -15.41 -2.86 -7.29
CA PRO A 38 -14.96 -2.97 -8.67
C PRO A 38 -14.64 -1.59 -9.28
N MET A 39 -13.52 -1.48 -9.99
CA MET A 39 -13.09 -0.29 -10.70
C MET A 39 -12.67 -0.64 -12.14
N LYS A 40 -12.90 0.27 -13.09
CA LYS A 40 -12.68 -0.02 -14.52
C LYS A 40 -11.22 0.14 -14.98
N SER A 41 -10.50 1.13 -14.46
CA SER A 41 -9.22 1.57 -15.05
C SER A 41 -8.12 1.85 -14.04
N LYS A 42 -8.40 1.72 -12.74
CA LYS A 42 -7.45 2.07 -11.67
C LYS A 42 -7.47 1.03 -10.57
N TRP A 43 -6.31 0.75 -10.02
CA TRP A 43 -6.14 -0.07 -8.83
C TRP A 43 -6.58 0.63 -7.55
N ALA A 44 -6.40 1.95 -7.49
CA ALA A 44 -6.82 2.75 -6.37
C ALA A 44 -7.00 4.23 -6.75
N SER A 45 -7.57 5.01 -5.83
CA SER A 45 -7.68 6.46 -5.94
C SER A 45 -7.96 7.11 -4.58
N CYS A 46 -7.43 8.32 -4.41
CA CYS A 46 -7.70 9.22 -3.30
C CYS A 46 -8.48 10.43 -3.82
N SER A 47 -9.64 10.72 -3.22
CA SER A 47 -10.35 11.98 -3.49
C SER A 47 -9.84 13.12 -2.61
N SER A 48 -10.11 14.36 -3.03
CA SER A 48 -9.73 15.58 -2.31
C SER A 48 -10.30 15.66 -0.89
N ASN A 49 -11.42 14.98 -0.62
CA ASN A 49 -12.02 14.91 0.71
C ASN A 49 -11.38 13.82 1.61
N GLY A 50 -10.36 13.10 1.15
CA GLY A 50 -9.63 12.11 1.94
C GLY A 50 -10.24 10.71 1.96
N ARG A 51 -11.09 10.37 0.98
CA ARG A 51 -11.58 9.00 0.80
C ARG A 51 -10.66 8.22 -0.12
N LEU A 52 -10.27 7.03 0.33
CA LEU A 52 -9.51 6.06 -0.45
C LEU A 52 -10.47 5.02 -1.03
N THR A 53 -10.32 4.73 -2.31
CA THR A 53 -11.06 3.66 -3.00
C THR A 53 -10.06 2.74 -3.66
N PHE A 54 -10.15 1.45 -3.38
CA PHE A 54 -9.34 0.41 -4.00
C PHE A 54 -10.22 -0.51 -4.85
N ASN A 55 -9.66 -1.01 -5.95
CA ASN A 55 -10.31 -2.01 -6.79
C ASN A 55 -10.47 -3.32 -6.00
N SER A 56 -11.60 -4.01 -6.10
CA SER A 56 -11.83 -5.30 -5.42
C SER A 56 -10.83 -6.38 -5.81
N GLU A 57 -10.28 -6.31 -7.02
CA GLU A 57 -9.21 -7.21 -7.49
C GLU A 57 -7.93 -7.09 -6.66
N ILE A 58 -7.73 -5.98 -5.92
CA ILE A 58 -6.55 -5.78 -5.07
C ILE A 58 -6.42 -6.84 -3.98
N LEU A 59 -7.56 -7.43 -3.56
CA LEU A 59 -7.61 -8.44 -2.49
C LEU A 59 -6.92 -9.74 -2.89
N GLN A 60 -6.74 -9.98 -4.20
CA GLN A 60 -6.08 -11.16 -4.76
C GLN A 60 -4.62 -10.87 -5.11
N GLN A 61 -4.19 -9.61 -5.05
CA GLN A 61 -2.85 -9.22 -5.45
C GLN A 61 -1.83 -9.57 -4.37
N PRO A 62 -0.57 -9.86 -4.76
CA PRO A 62 0.54 -10.07 -3.84
C PRO A 62 0.70 -8.95 -2.79
N ALA A 63 1.17 -9.29 -1.60
CA ALA A 63 1.26 -8.35 -0.47
C ALA A 63 2.15 -7.13 -0.75
N ASN A 64 3.20 -7.28 -1.57
CA ASN A 64 4.03 -6.17 -2.04
C ASN A 64 3.23 -5.22 -2.94
N PHE A 65 2.44 -5.74 -3.88
CA PHE A 65 1.58 -4.91 -4.74
C PHE A 65 0.54 -4.14 -3.91
N ARG A 66 -0.13 -4.83 -2.97
CA ARG A 66 -1.08 -4.19 -2.05
C ARG A 66 -0.41 -3.07 -1.25
N ARG A 67 0.79 -3.33 -0.71
CA ARG A 67 1.58 -2.34 0.04
C ARG A 67 1.84 -1.10 -0.80
N GLU A 68 2.30 -1.26 -2.03
CA GLU A 68 2.59 -0.13 -2.93
C GLU A 68 1.36 0.74 -3.18
N ALA A 69 0.22 0.11 -3.52
CA ALA A 69 -1.03 0.82 -3.73
C ALA A 69 -1.51 1.54 -2.45
N ILE A 70 -1.45 0.88 -1.30
CA ILE A 70 -1.83 1.47 0.00
C ILE A 70 -0.98 2.70 0.30
N VAL A 71 0.34 2.58 0.23
CA VAL A 71 1.27 3.68 0.54
C VAL A 71 1.07 4.84 -0.43
N HIS A 72 0.89 4.56 -1.72
CA HIS A 72 0.64 5.57 -2.74
C HIS A 72 -0.57 6.45 -2.40
N GLU A 73 -1.71 5.81 -2.12
CA GLU A 73 -2.95 6.54 -1.83
C GLU A 73 -2.91 7.27 -0.49
N LEU A 74 -2.24 6.71 0.52
CA LEU A 74 -2.07 7.38 1.81
C LEU A 74 -1.16 8.61 1.70
N LEU A 75 -0.13 8.55 0.85
CA LEU A 75 0.74 9.70 0.61
C LEU A 75 0.02 10.84 -0.09
N HIS A 76 -1.00 10.57 -0.90
CA HIS A 76 -1.84 11.64 -1.48
C HIS A 76 -2.55 12.51 -0.44
N LEU A 77 -2.76 12.00 0.78
CA LEU A 77 -3.31 12.79 1.89
C LEU A 77 -2.32 13.83 2.44
N LYS A 78 -1.01 13.69 2.18
CA LYS A 78 0.05 14.63 2.59
C LYS A 78 0.60 15.43 1.42
N VAL A 79 0.81 14.76 0.29
CA VAL A 79 1.49 15.28 -0.89
C VAL A 79 0.62 14.97 -2.11
N PRO A 80 -0.22 15.92 -2.56
CA PRO A 80 -1.19 15.67 -3.63
C PRO A 80 -0.53 15.31 -4.97
N ASN A 81 0.67 15.85 -5.24
CA ASN A 81 1.34 15.77 -6.53
C ASN A 81 2.48 14.73 -6.51
N HIS A 82 2.66 13.96 -7.58
CA HIS A 82 3.71 12.94 -7.75
C HIS A 82 5.14 13.50 -8.00
N GLY A 83 5.47 14.65 -7.40
CA GLY A 83 6.77 15.31 -7.53
C GLY A 83 7.90 14.59 -6.80
N LYS A 84 9.08 15.23 -6.75
CA LYS A 84 10.29 14.67 -6.11
C LYS A 84 10.04 14.22 -4.66
N LEU A 85 9.30 15.01 -3.89
CA LEU A 85 8.94 14.67 -2.50
C LEU A 85 8.12 13.38 -2.42
N PHE A 86 7.11 13.21 -3.28
CA PHE A 86 6.29 12.01 -3.31
C PHE A 86 7.12 10.77 -3.60
N LYS A 87 8.00 10.83 -4.61
CA LYS A 87 8.89 9.72 -4.99
C LYS A 87 9.84 9.34 -3.84
N ASN A 88 10.40 10.33 -3.15
CA ASN A 88 11.27 10.10 -2.01
C ASN A 88 10.53 9.42 -0.85
N LEU A 89 9.31 9.86 -0.55
CA LEU A 89 8.48 9.24 0.49
C LEU A 89 8.05 7.82 0.12
N MET A 90 7.64 7.59 -1.13
CA MET A 90 7.37 6.23 -1.63
C MET A 90 8.58 5.32 -1.40
N ARG A 91 9.78 5.75 -1.81
CA ARG A 91 11.01 4.98 -1.60
C ARG A 91 11.26 4.73 -0.11
N SER A 92 11.12 5.74 0.76
CA SER A 92 11.40 5.58 2.19
C SER A 92 10.45 4.60 2.89
N TYR A 93 9.18 4.53 2.47
CA TYR A 93 8.21 3.62 3.07
C TYR A 93 8.22 2.21 2.46
N LEU A 94 8.56 2.09 1.18
CA LEU A 94 8.57 0.83 0.45
C LEU A 94 9.92 0.11 0.47
N CYS A 95 11.02 0.85 0.66
CA CYS A 95 12.31 0.25 0.95
C CYS A 95 12.21 -0.41 2.34
N ALA A 96 11.87 -1.69 2.36
CA ALA A 96 12.02 -2.50 3.54
C ALA A 96 13.51 -2.77 3.68
N THR A 97 14.10 -2.19 4.72
CA THR A 97 15.31 -2.70 5.32
C THR A 97 15.09 -4.17 5.68
N VAL A 98 15.75 -5.08 4.98
CA VAL A 98 15.83 -6.48 5.42
C VAL A 98 16.76 -6.47 6.65
N PRO A 99 16.30 -6.87 7.84
CA PRO A 99 17.21 -7.13 8.94
C PRO A 99 18.12 -8.27 8.50
N LEU A 100 19.40 -7.97 8.26
CA LEU A 100 20.38 -9.03 8.10
C LEU A 100 20.63 -9.67 9.47
N PRO A 101 20.97 -10.97 9.52
CA PRO A 101 21.24 -11.68 10.77
C PRO A 101 22.32 -11.03 11.66
N ASP A 102 23.12 -10.13 11.09
CA ASP A 102 24.21 -9.40 11.75
C ASP A 102 23.81 -8.02 12.29
N GLY A 103 22.50 -7.69 12.30
CA GLY A 103 21.99 -6.42 12.81
C GLY A 103 22.19 -5.24 11.85
N LYS A 104 22.55 -5.49 10.59
CA LYS A 104 22.64 -4.46 9.55
C LYS A 104 21.38 -4.37 8.71
N TYR A 105 21.22 -3.22 8.08
CA TYR A 105 20.20 -2.96 7.08
C TYR A 105 20.89 -2.65 5.75
N ARG A 106 20.36 -3.18 4.64
CA ARG A 106 20.84 -2.89 3.29
C ARG A 106 19.94 -1.84 2.63
N ASP A 107 20.54 -0.79 2.09
CA ASP A 107 19.92 0.07 1.09
C ASP A 107 20.07 -0.59 -0.29
N LEU A 108 18.96 -0.75 -1.02
CA LEU A 108 18.97 -1.01 -2.47
C LEU A 108 18.95 0.33 -3.22
#